data_AF-A0A821QEH0-F1
#
_entry.id   AF-A0A821QEH0-F1
#
_cell.length_a   1.000
_cell.length_b   1.000
_cell.length_c   1.000
_cell.angle_alpha   90.00
_cell.angle_beta   90.00
_cell.angle_gamma   90.00
#
_symmetry.space_group_name_H-M   'P 1'
#
loop_
_entity.id
_entity.type
_entity.pdbx_description
1 polymer ?
#
loop_
_entity_poly.entity_id
_entity_poly.type
_entity_poly.pdbx_seq_one_letter_code
_entity_poly.pdbx_strand_id
1 'polypeptide(L)'
;MQNEYPWYYYELKGLSDGSEVSLEQILVLNYKNELKAANDIHDEEEQNEQRRRINGKEEQRESPNEQLIAFGYLEQLAGNGFGANHHDFVFTYNGLYPKTSRIKNYLSRQLLNRLILTVENEQQLDQILKTQLTAYGFNLNVVRFRCSDGTPQKYILSYKIGPSNDNEKRNQCNINYILNEKQIESW
;
A
#
# COMPACT_ATOMS: atom_id res chain seq x y z
N MET A 1 10.89 1.44 6.48
CA MET A 1 11.15 0.62 5.28
C MET A 1 12.24 -0.41 5.54
N GLN A 2 13.52 -0.02 5.73
CA GLN A 2 14.63 -0.98 5.87
C GLN A 2 14.41 -2.08 6.93
N ASN A 3 13.83 -1.75 8.09
CA ASN A 3 13.63 -2.74 9.16
C ASN A 3 12.32 -3.53 9.03
N GLU A 4 11.28 -2.94 8.42
CA GLU A 4 9.93 -3.53 8.37
C GLU A 4 9.66 -4.31 7.07
N TYR A 5 10.31 -3.88 5.99
CA TYR A 5 10.18 -4.39 4.63
C TYR A 5 11.56 -4.37 3.92
N PRO A 6 12.55 -5.12 4.43
CA PRO A 6 13.92 -5.07 3.94
C PRO A 6 14.03 -5.42 2.45
N TRP A 7 13.22 -6.35 1.95
CA TRP A 7 13.25 -6.76 0.54
C TRP A 7 12.92 -5.61 -0.42
N TYR A 8 11.90 -4.79 -0.12
CA TYR A 8 11.58 -3.62 -0.95
C TYR A 8 12.68 -2.56 -0.88
N TYR A 9 13.36 -2.42 0.26
CA TYR A 9 14.54 -1.55 0.35
C TYR A 9 15.68 -2.04 -0.56
N TYR A 10 15.96 -3.35 -0.56
CA TYR A 10 16.99 -3.92 -1.44
C TYR A 10 16.59 -3.87 -2.91
N GLU A 11 15.31 -3.99 -3.25
CA GLU A 11 14.82 -3.77 -4.61
C GLU A 11 15.06 -2.33 -5.08
N LEU A 12 14.71 -1.33 -4.25
CA LEU A 12 15.00 0.07 -4.54
C LEU A 12 16.51 0.36 -4.64
N LYS A 13 17.32 -0.30 -3.82
CA LYS A 13 18.78 -0.24 -3.93
C LYS A 13 19.26 -0.83 -5.25
N GLY A 14 18.71 -1.97 -5.68
CA GLY A 14 19.01 -2.57 -6.98
C GLY A 14 18.62 -1.67 -8.15
N LEU A 15 17.49 -0.95 -8.05
CA LEU A 15 17.10 0.07 -9.03
C LEU A 15 18.12 1.21 -9.08
N SER A 16 18.52 1.73 -7.91
CA SER A 16 19.56 2.77 -7.78
C SER A 16 20.89 2.33 -8.41
N ASP A 17 21.38 1.15 -8.06
CA ASP A 17 22.62 0.59 -8.58
C ASP A 17 22.52 0.37 -10.11
N GLY A 18 21.36 -0.08 -10.61
CA GLY A 18 21.13 -0.39 -12.02
C GLY A 18 20.89 0.83 -12.92
N SER A 19 20.34 1.93 -12.39
CA SER A 19 20.14 3.17 -13.15
C SER A 19 21.24 4.21 -12.95
N GLU A 20 22.21 3.94 -12.08
CA GLU A 20 23.27 4.88 -11.67
C GLU A 20 22.73 6.19 -11.07
N VAL A 21 21.51 6.13 -10.52
CA VAL A 21 20.84 7.24 -9.82
C VAL A 21 21.02 7.04 -8.31
N SER A 22 21.14 8.13 -7.55
CA SER A 22 21.35 8.02 -6.11
C SER A 22 20.13 7.37 -5.42
N LEU A 23 20.36 6.59 -4.36
CA LEU A 23 19.29 5.91 -3.63
C LEU A 23 18.29 6.93 -3.05
N GLU A 24 18.74 8.11 -2.65
CA GLU A 24 17.90 9.20 -2.17
C GLU A 24 16.91 9.66 -3.25
N GLN A 25 17.36 9.80 -4.50
CA GLN A 25 16.49 10.18 -5.62
C GLN A 25 15.44 9.09 -5.90
N ILE A 26 15.84 7.81 -5.88
CA ILE A 26 14.91 6.68 -6.00
C ILE A 26 13.88 6.68 -4.85
N LEU A 27 14.32 6.94 -3.62
CA LEU A 27 13.42 7.07 -2.48
C LEU A 27 12.45 8.24 -2.65
N VAL A 28 12.92 9.41 -3.08
CA VAL A 28 12.06 10.57 -3.37
C VAL A 28 10.97 10.21 -4.40
N LEU A 29 11.29 9.45 -5.44
CA LEU A 29 10.29 9.01 -6.43
C LEU A 29 9.22 8.09 -5.81
N ASN A 30 9.60 7.21 -4.89
CA ASN A 30 8.71 6.26 -4.22
C ASN A 30 7.94 6.86 -3.02
N TYR A 31 8.28 8.09 -2.62
CA TYR A 31 7.61 8.89 -1.59
C TYR A 31 7.03 10.20 -2.14
N LYS A 32 6.95 10.36 -3.47
CA LYS A 32 6.61 11.63 -4.13
C LYS A 32 5.25 12.19 -3.69
N ASN A 33 4.25 11.34 -3.50
CA ASN A 33 2.91 11.77 -3.12
C ASN A 33 2.90 12.31 -1.69
N GLU A 34 3.66 11.66 -0.82
CA GLU A 34 3.81 11.99 0.59
C GLU A 34 4.61 13.27 0.78
N LEU A 35 5.71 13.43 0.04
CA LEU A 35 6.53 14.64 0.04
C LEU A 35 5.76 15.85 -0.47
N LYS A 36 4.94 15.69 -1.50
CA LYS A 36 4.05 16.75 -1.97
C LYS A 36 3.07 17.18 -0.88
N ALA A 37 2.51 16.22 -0.16
CA ALA A 37 1.59 16.49 0.94
C ALA A 37 2.29 17.02 2.21
N ALA A 38 3.60 16.79 2.36
CA ALA A 38 4.46 17.35 3.41
C ALA A 38 4.65 18.86 3.24
N ASN A 39 4.93 19.27 2.01
CA ASN A 39 5.22 20.67 1.70
C ASN A 39 4.00 21.59 1.94
N ASP A 40 2.80 21.00 2.03
CA ASP A 40 1.56 21.71 2.36
C ASP A 40 1.32 21.85 3.88
N ILE A 41 2.17 21.23 4.74
CA ILE A 41 2.00 21.21 6.21
C ILE A 41 3.34 21.55 6.87
N HIS A 42 3.50 22.80 7.28
CA HIS A 42 4.62 23.19 8.14
C HIS A 42 4.33 22.93 9.61
N ASP A 43 5.36 22.38 10.25
CA ASP A 43 5.70 22.28 11.67
C ASP A 43 4.84 21.42 12.60
N GLU A 44 5.47 20.35 13.14
CA GLU A 44 5.65 20.14 14.59
C GLU A 44 6.50 18.87 14.83
N GLU A 45 7.73 19.05 15.31
CA GLU A 45 8.59 17.97 15.81
C GLU A 45 8.98 18.21 17.28
N GLU A 46 9.18 17.10 18.02
CA GLU A 46 10.48 16.74 18.67
C GLU A 46 10.34 15.80 19.91
N GLN A 47 9.18 15.18 20.19
CA GLN A 47 9.03 14.41 21.46
C GLN A 47 8.89 12.88 21.38
N ASN A 48 8.80 12.27 20.19
CA ASN A 48 8.45 10.84 20.07
C ASN A 48 9.62 9.86 19.80
N GLU A 49 10.84 10.35 19.62
CA GLU A 49 12.02 9.53 19.26
C GLU A 49 12.46 8.56 20.39
N GLN A 50 12.18 8.90 21.65
CA GLN A 50 12.71 8.16 22.82
C GLN A 50 11.92 6.90 23.23
N ARG A 51 10.70 6.67 22.73
CA ARG A 51 9.82 5.56 23.20
C ARG A 51 9.99 4.23 22.47
N ARG A 52 10.79 4.15 21.40
CA ARG A 52 10.91 2.95 20.54
C ARG A 52 11.98 1.94 20.93
N ARG A 53 12.80 2.24 21.95
CA ARG A 53 13.91 1.36 22.36
C ARG A 53 13.52 0.24 23.34
N ILE A 54 12.24 0.07 23.66
CA ILE A 54 11.81 -0.96 24.62
C ILE A 54 10.69 -1.80 23.99
N ASN A 55 11.01 -3.07 23.74
CA ASN A 55 10.16 -4.20 23.36
C ASN A 55 9.65 -4.26 21.90
N GLY A 56 10.45 -4.90 21.04
CA GLY A 56 9.98 -5.57 19.84
C GLY A 56 10.92 -6.72 19.52
N LYS A 57 10.48 -7.97 19.67
CA LYS A 57 11.13 -9.09 19.00
C LYS A 57 10.98 -8.83 17.50
N GLU A 58 12.08 -8.69 16.78
CA GLU A 58 12.06 -8.65 15.31
C GLU A 58 11.57 -10.01 14.82
N GLU A 59 10.28 -10.08 14.47
CA GLU A 59 9.80 -11.18 13.64
C GLU A 59 10.46 -11.03 12.27
N GLN A 60 11.37 -11.95 11.95
CA GLN A 60 11.95 -12.04 10.61
C GLN A 60 10.84 -12.34 9.63
N ARG A 61 10.46 -11.33 8.84
CA ARG A 61 9.53 -11.49 7.73
C ARG A 61 10.30 -12.00 6.51
N GLU A 62 9.83 -13.09 5.93
CA GLU A 62 10.34 -13.60 4.66
C GLU A 62 9.85 -12.71 3.50
N SER A 63 10.64 -12.64 2.42
CA SER A 63 10.22 -11.97 1.19
C SER A 63 8.96 -12.66 0.63
N PRO A 64 7.92 -11.91 0.22
CA PRO A 64 6.75 -12.52 -0.42
C PRO A 64 7.15 -13.21 -1.73
N ASN A 65 6.50 -14.33 -2.04
CA ASN A 65 6.61 -14.98 -3.36
C ASN A 65 5.69 -14.25 -4.35
N GLU A 66 6.21 -13.22 -4.99
CA GLU A 66 5.43 -12.33 -5.85
C GLU A 66 5.33 -12.87 -7.28
N GLN A 67 4.13 -13.28 -7.68
CA GLN A 67 3.77 -13.48 -9.09
C GLN A 67 2.67 -12.48 -9.45
N LEU A 68 3.09 -11.41 -10.11
CA LEU A 68 2.24 -10.26 -10.42
C LEU A 68 2.53 -9.69 -11.81
N ILE A 69 1.53 -8.99 -12.33
CA ILE A 69 1.65 -8.11 -13.49
C ILE A 69 1.23 -6.74 -13.00
N ALA A 70 2.11 -5.75 -13.11
CA ALA A 70 1.77 -4.41 -12.68
C ALA A 70 2.38 -3.37 -13.60
N PHE A 71 1.65 -2.28 -13.78
CA PHE A 71 2.17 -1.10 -14.46
C PHE A 71 2.87 -0.23 -13.41
N GLY A 72 3.93 0.44 -13.84
CA GLY A 72 4.74 1.30 -13.00
C GLY A 72 5.44 2.33 -13.85
N TYR A 73 5.80 3.44 -13.20
CA TYR A 73 6.79 4.33 -13.79
C TYR A 73 8.18 3.72 -13.58
N LEU A 74 9.11 4.12 -14.44
CA LEU A 74 10.52 3.79 -14.25
C LEU A 74 10.96 4.24 -12.84
N GLU A 75 11.88 3.48 -12.24
CA GLU A 75 12.50 3.79 -10.94
C GLU A 75 11.53 3.78 -9.74
N GLN A 76 10.32 3.27 -9.92
CA GLN A 76 9.36 3.02 -8.85
C GLN A 76 9.14 1.52 -8.64
N LEU A 77 8.81 1.12 -7.41
CA LEU A 77 8.27 -0.23 -7.17
C LEU A 77 7.05 -0.45 -8.08
N ALA A 78 6.94 -1.62 -8.71
CA ALA A 78 5.81 -1.88 -9.60
C ALA A 78 4.48 -1.96 -8.81
N GLY A 79 3.38 -1.48 -9.42
CA GLY A 79 2.07 -1.41 -8.74
C GLY A 79 1.50 0.00 -8.63
N ASN A 80 2.04 0.98 -9.37
CA ASN A 80 1.43 2.30 -9.39
C ASN A 80 0.26 2.32 -10.38
N GLY A 81 -0.96 2.55 -9.89
CA GLY A 81 -2.15 2.78 -10.71
C GLY A 81 -2.91 1.52 -11.12
N PHE A 82 -2.24 0.47 -11.62
CA PHE A 82 -2.87 -0.80 -12.00
C PHE A 82 -1.97 -2.01 -11.72
N GLY A 83 -2.54 -3.11 -11.23
CA GLY A 83 -1.85 -4.39 -11.15
C GLY A 83 -2.79 -5.56 -10.94
N ALA A 84 -2.27 -6.77 -11.12
CA ALA A 84 -2.94 -8.02 -10.88
C ALA A 84 -1.96 -9.03 -10.28
N ASN A 85 -2.46 -9.98 -9.51
CA ASN A 85 -1.65 -11.06 -8.95
C ASN A 85 -2.18 -12.44 -9.36
N HIS A 86 -1.37 -13.47 -9.09
CA HIS A 86 -1.73 -14.86 -9.40
C HIS A 86 -2.87 -15.43 -8.54
N HIS A 87 -3.38 -14.67 -7.56
CA HIS A 87 -4.54 -15.03 -6.74
C HIS A 87 -5.85 -14.44 -7.28
N ASP A 88 -5.89 -14.13 -8.58
CA ASP A 88 -7.07 -13.63 -9.30
C ASP A 88 -7.61 -12.29 -8.79
N PHE A 89 -6.77 -11.49 -8.12
CA PHE A 89 -7.08 -10.10 -7.81
C PHE A 89 -6.57 -9.16 -8.90
N VAL A 90 -7.39 -8.17 -9.24
CA VAL A 90 -7.03 -7.01 -10.07
C VAL A 90 -7.30 -5.73 -9.29
N PHE A 91 -6.34 -4.82 -9.31
CA PHE A 91 -6.30 -3.62 -8.49
C PHE A 91 -6.16 -2.38 -9.36
N THR A 92 -6.91 -1.34 -9.00
CA THR A 92 -6.73 0.02 -9.55
C THR A 92 -6.67 1.03 -8.42
N TYR A 93 -5.82 2.03 -8.56
CA TYR A 93 -5.54 3.00 -7.50
C TYR A 93 -5.79 4.43 -7.98
N ASN A 94 -6.64 5.16 -7.27
CA ASN A 94 -6.90 6.57 -7.51
C ASN A 94 -6.46 7.39 -6.31
N GLY A 95 -5.74 8.50 -6.52
CA GLY A 95 -5.33 9.36 -5.41
C GLY A 95 -6.54 10.05 -4.77
N LEU A 96 -6.58 10.06 -3.43
CA LEU A 96 -7.47 10.92 -2.66
C LEU A 96 -6.59 11.94 -1.94
N TYR A 97 -7.03 13.19 -1.90
CA TYR A 97 -6.25 14.29 -1.36
C TYR A 97 -6.86 14.72 -0.02
N PRO A 98 -6.59 14.00 1.09
CA PRO A 98 -7.04 14.43 2.40
C PRO A 98 -6.37 15.76 2.75
N LYS A 99 -7.05 16.58 3.55
CA LYS A 99 -6.49 17.87 4.02
C LYS A 99 -5.33 17.70 5.00
N THR A 100 -5.18 16.51 5.57
CA THR A 100 -4.15 16.15 6.54
C THR A 100 -3.29 15.03 5.96
N SER A 101 -1.98 15.22 6.01
CA SER A 101 -0.98 14.20 5.65
C SER A 101 -0.15 13.88 6.89
N ARG A 102 0.28 12.63 7.01
CA ARG A 102 1.12 12.17 8.13
C ARG A 102 2.24 11.31 7.57
N ILE A 103 3.48 11.73 7.73
CA ILE A 103 4.61 11.08 7.05
C ILE A 103 5.41 10.21 8.02
N LYS A 104 5.55 10.66 9.27
CA LYS A 104 6.33 9.94 10.28
C LYS A 104 5.63 8.65 10.69
N ASN A 105 6.26 7.51 10.40
CA ASN A 105 5.77 6.15 10.71
C ASN A 105 4.61 5.64 9.85
N TYR A 106 4.39 6.27 8.70
CA TYR A 106 3.42 5.83 7.72
C TYR A 106 4.16 5.27 6.49
N LEU A 107 3.58 4.25 5.86
CA LEU A 107 4.06 3.75 4.59
C LEU A 107 3.73 4.74 3.49
N SER A 108 4.61 4.83 2.49
CA SER A 108 4.24 5.50 1.24
C SER A 108 3.14 4.70 0.56
N ARG A 109 2.28 5.40 -0.18
CA ARG A 109 1.28 4.78 -1.04
C ARG A 109 1.93 3.79 -1.99
N GLN A 110 3.12 4.10 -2.51
CA GLN A 110 3.80 3.21 -3.46
C GLN A 110 4.15 1.87 -2.81
N LEU A 111 4.69 1.91 -1.59
CA LEU A 111 5.01 0.71 -0.83
C LEU A 111 3.76 -0.08 -0.44
N LEU A 112 2.70 0.63 -0.02
CA LEU A 112 1.44 -0.01 0.34
C LEU A 112 0.75 -0.64 -0.88
N ASN A 113 0.77 0.02 -2.05
CA ASN A 113 0.27 -0.55 -3.29
C ASN A 113 1.01 -1.83 -3.64
N ARG A 114 2.35 -1.84 -3.50
CA ARG A 114 3.14 -3.04 -3.72
C ARG A 114 2.74 -4.16 -2.78
N LEU A 115 2.60 -3.87 -1.48
CA LEU A 115 2.16 -4.84 -0.48
C LEU A 115 0.75 -5.39 -0.76
N ILE A 116 -0.16 -4.56 -1.27
CA ILE A 116 -1.51 -4.99 -1.67
C ILE A 116 -1.46 -6.03 -2.80
N LEU A 117 -0.48 -5.96 -3.70
CA LEU A 117 -0.35 -6.94 -4.78
C LEU A 117 0.01 -8.35 -4.27
N THR A 118 0.48 -8.49 -3.03
CA THR A 118 0.89 -9.78 -2.48
C THR A 118 -0.24 -10.52 -1.75
N VAL A 119 -1.47 -9.99 -1.76
CA VAL A 119 -2.60 -10.59 -1.03
C VAL A 119 -3.09 -11.87 -1.69
N GLU A 120 -3.37 -12.87 -0.86
CA GLU A 120 -3.88 -14.17 -1.30
C GLU A 120 -5.40 -14.26 -1.16
N ASN A 121 -5.99 -13.42 -0.31
CA ASN A 121 -7.42 -13.41 0.00
C ASN A 121 -7.88 -12.06 0.58
N GLU A 122 -9.20 -11.89 0.67
CA GLU A 122 -9.84 -10.68 1.19
C GLU A 122 -9.47 -10.35 2.63
N GLN A 123 -9.24 -11.36 3.47
CA GLN A 123 -8.91 -11.15 4.88
C GLN A 123 -7.52 -10.49 5.02
N GLN A 124 -6.55 -10.96 4.24
CA GLN A 124 -5.22 -10.34 4.18
C GLN A 124 -5.28 -8.93 3.61
N LEU A 125 -6.08 -8.70 2.56
CA LEU A 125 -6.31 -7.37 2.01
C LEU A 125 -6.87 -6.42 3.06
N ASP A 126 -7.95 -6.81 3.73
CA ASP A 126 -8.58 -6.04 4.80
C ASP A 126 -7.59 -5.74 5.94
N GLN A 127 -6.80 -6.74 6.33
CA GLN A 127 -5.80 -6.60 7.37
C GLN A 127 -4.75 -5.56 6.99
N ILE A 128 -4.21 -5.63 5.76
CA ILE A 128 -3.23 -4.65 5.27
C ILE A 128 -3.84 -3.26 5.25
N LEU A 129 -5.02 -3.09 4.65
CA LEU A 129 -5.65 -1.77 4.50
C LEU A 129 -6.04 -1.12 5.82
N LYS A 130 -6.37 -1.91 6.85
CA LYS A 130 -6.75 -1.39 8.17
C LYS A 130 -5.54 -1.12 9.07
N THR A 131 -4.49 -1.94 8.99
CA THR A 131 -3.37 -1.91 9.95
C THR A 131 -2.10 -1.24 9.44
N GLN A 132 -1.87 -1.22 8.13
CA GLN A 132 -0.68 -0.60 7.55
C GLN A 132 -0.93 0.87 7.29
N LEU A 133 -0.47 1.71 8.22
CA LEU A 133 -0.69 3.14 8.21
C LEU A 133 -0.22 3.79 6.90
N THR A 134 -1.12 4.45 6.16
CA THR A 134 -0.79 5.16 4.91
C THR A 134 -0.65 6.66 5.11
N ALA A 135 0.43 7.24 4.58
CA ALA A 135 0.69 8.67 4.70
C ALA A 135 -0.24 9.51 3.80
N TYR A 136 -0.85 8.85 2.81
CA TYR A 136 -1.56 9.46 1.70
C TYR A 136 -2.90 8.76 1.48
N GLY A 137 -3.93 9.54 1.12
CA GLY A 137 -5.25 8.99 0.84
C GLY A 137 -5.33 8.37 -0.55
N PHE A 138 -6.07 7.27 -0.69
CA PHE A 138 -6.34 6.69 -2.00
C PHE A 138 -7.62 5.87 -2.00
N ASN A 139 -8.22 5.76 -3.19
CA ASN A 139 -9.29 4.84 -3.48
C ASN A 139 -8.72 3.64 -4.24
N LEU A 140 -8.83 2.47 -3.63
CA LEU A 140 -8.49 1.19 -4.23
C LEU A 140 -9.76 0.53 -4.75
N ASN A 141 -9.84 0.27 -6.05
CA ASN A 141 -10.86 -0.64 -6.57
C ASN A 141 -10.25 -2.01 -6.80
N VAL A 142 -10.99 -3.03 -6.38
CA VAL A 142 -10.57 -4.44 -6.41
C VAL A 142 -11.60 -5.22 -7.19
N VAL A 143 -11.13 -5.99 -8.16
CA VAL A 143 -11.92 -7.02 -8.83
C VAL A 143 -11.32 -8.36 -8.44
N ARG A 144 -12.16 -9.31 -8.07
CA ARG A 144 -11.77 -10.72 -7.91
C ARG A 144 -12.59 -11.56 -8.85
N PHE A 145 -11.97 -12.57 -9.45
CA PHE A 145 -12.64 -13.47 -10.40
C PHE A 145 -12.89 -14.87 -9.83
N ARG A 146 -12.02 -15.33 -8.91
CA ARG A 146 -12.08 -16.65 -8.30
C ARG A 146 -11.61 -16.63 -6.85
N CYS A 147 -12.14 -17.56 -6.07
CA CYS A 147 -11.61 -17.95 -4.76
C CYS A 147 -10.27 -18.68 -4.89
N SER A 148 -9.56 -18.80 -3.76
CA SER A 148 -8.29 -19.52 -3.68
C SER A 148 -8.41 -21.03 -3.96
N ASP A 149 -9.61 -21.60 -3.82
CA ASP A 149 -9.93 -22.99 -4.18
C ASP A 149 -10.33 -23.16 -5.67
N GLY A 150 -10.25 -22.08 -6.45
CA GLY A 150 -10.60 -22.06 -7.88
C GLY A 150 -12.09 -21.86 -8.17
N THR A 151 -12.95 -21.80 -7.14
CA THR A 151 -14.38 -21.52 -7.36
C THR A 151 -14.58 -20.11 -7.93
N PRO A 152 -15.45 -19.92 -8.95
CA PRO A 152 -15.78 -18.59 -9.43
C PRO A 152 -16.33 -17.73 -8.31
N GLN A 153 -15.78 -16.53 -8.18
CA GLN A 153 -16.26 -15.53 -7.24
C GLN A 153 -16.02 -14.16 -7.87
N LYS A 154 -17.04 -13.62 -8.54
CA LYS A 154 -16.95 -12.34 -9.22
C LYS A 154 -17.54 -11.23 -8.38
N TYR A 155 -16.68 -10.33 -7.92
CA TYR A 155 -17.12 -9.11 -7.26
C TYR A 155 -16.23 -7.93 -7.59
N ILE A 156 -16.78 -6.74 -7.34
CA ILE A 156 -16.04 -5.48 -7.38
C ILE A 156 -16.22 -4.77 -6.03
N LEU A 157 -15.11 -4.44 -5.38
CA LEU A 157 -15.05 -3.62 -4.17
C LEU A 157 -14.36 -2.30 -4.43
N SER A 158 -14.76 -1.27 -3.67
CA SER A 158 -14.05 0.01 -3.60
C SER A 158 -13.74 0.34 -2.15
N TYR A 159 -12.46 0.49 -1.86
CA TYR A 159 -11.90 0.88 -0.57
C TYR A 159 -11.43 2.33 -0.64
N LYS A 160 -12.01 3.19 0.19
CA LYS A 160 -11.50 4.55 0.41
C LYS A 160 -10.65 4.54 1.67
N ILE A 161 -9.35 4.76 1.49
CA ILE A 161 -8.34 4.70 2.54
C ILE A 161 -7.74 6.08 2.74
N GLY A 162 -7.52 6.45 3.99
CA GLY A 162 -6.78 7.65 4.36
C GLY A 162 -6.16 7.56 5.75
N PRO A 163 -5.23 8.47 6.08
CA PRO A 163 -4.70 8.58 7.43
C PRO A 163 -5.85 8.88 8.41
N SER A 164 -5.84 8.25 9.60
CA SER A 164 -6.80 8.61 10.64
C SER A 164 -6.47 9.98 11.25
N ASN A 165 -7.53 10.73 11.54
CA ASN A 165 -7.44 12.03 12.22
C ASN A 165 -7.12 11.86 13.71
N ASP A 166 -7.62 10.78 14.32
CA ASP A 166 -7.36 10.44 15.71
C ASP A 166 -6.00 9.74 15.79
N ASN A 167 -5.29 9.85 16.92
CA ASN A 167 -4.00 9.16 17.18
C ASN A 167 -4.10 7.62 17.22
N GLU A 168 -5.10 7.06 16.56
CA GLU A 168 -5.34 5.65 16.37
C GLU A 168 -4.29 5.03 15.45
N LYS A 169 -3.84 3.83 15.82
CA LYS A 169 -2.93 3.00 15.03
C LYS A 169 -3.66 2.25 13.91
N ARG A 170 -4.54 2.92 13.18
CA ARG A 170 -5.26 2.37 12.02
C ARG A 170 -5.55 3.43 10.97
N ASN A 171 -5.81 2.99 9.74
CA ASN A 171 -6.32 3.87 8.69
C ASN A 171 -7.82 4.11 8.85
N GLN A 172 -8.28 5.26 8.37
CA GLN A 172 -9.69 5.41 7.99
C GLN A 172 -9.92 4.57 6.74
N CYS A 173 -10.86 3.63 6.83
CA CYS A 173 -11.15 2.67 5.76
C CYS A 173 -12.66 2.53 5.60
N ASN A 174 -13.18 2.96 4.44
CA ASN A 174 -14.58 2.74 4.05
C ASN A 174 -14.64 1.77 2.87
N ILE A 175 -15.46 0.73 2.99
CA ILE A 175 -15.61 -0.33 1.99
C ILE A 175 -16.98 -0.23 1.34
N ASN A 176 -17.03 -0.24 0.01
CA ASN A 176 -18.26 -0.25 -0.78
C ASN A 176 -18.27 -1.48 -1.69
N TYR A 177 -19.35 -2.25 -1.63
CA TYR A 177 -19.61 -3.35 -2.56
C TYR A 177 -20.29 -2.79 -3.80
N ILE A 178 -19.64 -2.92 -4.96
CA ILE A 178 -20.14 -2.39 -6.24
C ILE A 178 -20.94 -3.46 -7.00
N LEU A 179 -20.39 -4.68 -7.06
CA LEU A 179 -21.08 -5.84 -7.63
C LEU A 179 -20.81 -7.06 -6.75
N ASN A 180 -21.84 -7.85 -6.49
CA ASN A 180 -21.75 -9.14 -5.83
C ASN A 180 -22.51 -10.16 -6.69
N GLU A 181 -22.00 -11.39 -6.82
CA GLU A 181 -22.58 -12.49 -7.59
C GLU A 181 -24.09 -12.69 -7.36
N LYS A 182 -24.58 -12.46 -6.13
CA LYS A 182 -26.02 -12.51 -5.81
C LYS A 182 -26.88 -11.48 -6.56
N GLN A 183 -26.28 -10.43 -7.12
CA GLN A 183 -26.94 -9.39 -7.91
C GLN A 183 -26.75 -9.59 -9.43
N ILE A 184 -25.93 -10.54 -9.86
CA ILE A 184 -25.66 -10.82 -11.28
C ILE A 184 -26.74 -11.75 -11.86
N GLU A 185 -27.33 -12.64 -11.07
CA GLU A 185 -28.40 -13.55 -11.51
C GLU A 185 -29.76 -12.88 -11.75
N SER A 186 -29.88 -11.57 -11.51
CA SER A 186 -31.11 -10.78 -11.72
C SER A 186 -31.09 -9.89 -12.97
N TRP A 187 -30.14 -10.09 -13.89
CA TRP A 187 -30.00 -9.34 -15.15
C TRP A 187 -30.22 -10.23 -16.37
#